data_AF-A0A6A0GTY4-F1
#
_entry.id   AF-A0A6A0GTY4-F1
#
_cell.length_a   1.000
_cell.length_b   1.000
_cell.length_c   1.000
_cell.angle_alpha   90.00
_cell.angle_beta   90.00
_cell.angle_gamma   90.00
#
_symmetry.space_group_name_H-M   'P 1'
#
loop_
_entity.id
_entity.type
_entity.pdbx_description
1 polymer ?
#
loop_
_entity_poly.entity_id
_entity_poly.type
_entity_poly.pdbx_seq_one_letter_code
_entity_poly.pdbx_strand_id
1 'polypeptide(L)'
;MYAAAFLTGVASLSLLSGFAMTLGWAKKQEPTLFSKGVHPTEIGHASLESGGSLAMRALGRATLYSVSGFAVFCFGVWKLMGVETMSQFREKMGKTLPSVPRNDPPQSRTEFSGIRDLLQYLIDEDQNKARARNSPDDS
;
A
#
# COMPACT_ATOMS: atom_id res chain seq x y z
N MET A 1 -7.06 -17.08 19.00
CA MET A 1 -7.22 -17.60 17.62
C MET A 1 -8.56 -17.23 16.99
N TYR A 2 -9.69 -17.40 17.68
CA TYR A 2 -11.04 -17.06 17.17
C TYR A 2 -11.23 -15.58 16.77
N ALA A 3 -10.72 -14.64 17.56
CA ALA A 3 -10.85 -13.21 17.26
C ALA A 3 -10.15 -12.81 15.95
N ALA A 4 -8.98 -13.40 15.66
CA ALA A 4 -8.24 -13.13 14.43
C ALA A 4 -8.98 -13.67 13.20
N ALA A 5 -9.47 -14.91 13.26
CA ALA A 5 -10.24 -15.51 12.17
C ALA A 5 -11.52 -14.70 11.88
N PHE A 6 -12.22 -14.25 12.93
CA PHE A 6 -13.41 -13.41 12.81
C PHE A 6 -13.08 -12.04 12.19
N LEU A 7 -12.01 -11.37 12.64
CA LEU A 7 -11.60 -10.07 12.09
C LEU A 7 -11.23 -10.17 10.61
N THR A 8 -10.48 -11.20 10.22
CA THR A 8 -10.09 -11.42 8.82
C THR A 8 -11.29 -11.75 7.94
N GLY A 9 -12.26 -12.51 8.48
CA GLY A 9 -13.51 -12.80 7.79
C GLY A 9 -14.32 -11.53 7.55
N VAL A 10 -14.62 -10.77 8.61
CA VAL A 10 -15.35 -9.51 8.50
C VAL A 10 -14.63 -8.50 7.61
N ALA A 11 -13.30 -8.35 7.74
CA ALA A 11 -12.53 -7.41 6.92
C ALA A 11 -12.57 -7.76 5.43
N SER A 12 -12.42 -9.04 5.07
CA SER A 12 -12.52 -9.48 3.67
C SER A 12 -13.92 -9.28 3.09
N LEU A 13 -14.96 -9.59 3.87
CA LEU A 13 -16.36 -9.30 3.53
C LEU A 13 -16.62 -7.79 3.34
N SER A 14 -16.06 -6.94 4.21
CA SER A 14 -16.19 -5.48 4.10
C SER A 14 -15.51 -4.94 2.85
N LEU A 15 -14.31 -5.42 2.53
CA LEU A 15 -13.59 -5.01 1.32
C LEU A 15 -14.34 -5.45 0.05
N LEU A 16 -14.84 -6.68 0.01
CA LEU A 16 -15.59 -7.19 -1.13
C LEU A 16 -16.92 -6.43 -1.31
N SER A 17 -17.62 -6.16 -0.21
CA SER A 17 -18.86 -5.39 -0.21
C SER A 17 -18.63 -3.93 -0.67
N GLY A 18 -17.59 -3.27 -0.14
CA GLY A 18 -17.24 -1.91 -0.55
C GLY A 18 -16.86 -1.83 -2.03
N PHE A 19 -16.03 -2.76 -2.51
CA PHE A 19 -15.64 -2.83 -3.92
C PHE A 19 -16.85 -3.10 -4.84
N ALA A 20 -17.76 -4.00 -4.45
CA ALA A 20 -18.97 -4.28 -5.20
C ALA A 20 -19.91 -3.07 -5.27
N MET A 21 -20.05 -2.32 -4.17
CA MET A 21 -20.83 -1.08 -4.15
C MET A 21 -20.21 -0.02 -5.07
N THR A 22 -18.89 0.18 -5.02
CA THR A 22 -18.17 1.12 -5.90
C THR A 22 -18.33 0.75 -7.38
N LEU A 23 -18.22 -0.55 -7.73
CA LEU A 23 -18.47 -1.02 -9.09
C LEU A 23 -19.92 -0.81 -9.53
N GLY A 24 -20.89 -1.01 -8.64
CA GLY A 24 -22.30 -0.75 -8.92
C GLY A 24 -22.60 0.73 -9.16
N TRP A 25 -21.94 1.62 -8.42
CA TRP A 25 -22.04 3.07 -8.64
C TRP A 25 -21.38 3.49 -9.96
N ALA A 26 -20.21 2.93 -10.28
CA ALA A 26 -19.55 3.15 -11.57
C ALA A 26 -20.44 2.67 -12.74
N LYS A 27 -21.13 1.53 -12.60
CA LYS A 27 -22.10 1.04 -13.59
C LYS A 27 -23.29 1.99 -13.79
N LYS A 28 -23.77 2.64 -12.72
CA LYS A 28 -24.87 3.62 -12.81
C LYS A 28 -24.49 4.88 -13.56
N GLN A 29 -23.23 5.32 -13.46
CA GLN A 29 -22.73 6.48 -14.19
C GLN A 29 -22.65 6.21 -15.71
N GLU A 30 -22.19 5.02 -16.12
CA GLU A 30 -22.08 4.66 -17.54
C GLU A 30 -22.61 3.27 -17.88
N PRO A 31 -23.94 3.08 -17.95
CA PRO A 31 -24.55 1.77 -18.13
C PRO A 31 -24.35 1.18 -19.53
N THR A 32 -24.22 2.02 -20.56
CA THR A 32 -24.07 1.60 -21.96
C THR A 32 -22.65 1.14 -22.30
N LEU A 33 -21.64 1.79 -21.74
CA LEU A 33 -20.23 1.45 -21.88
C LEU A 33 -19.83 0.25 -21.01
N PHE A 34 -20.41 0.13 -19.81
CA PHE A 34 -20.28 -1.07 -18.99
C PHE A 34 -20.97 -2.28 -19.61
N SER A 35 -22.20 -2.16 -20.10
CA SER A 35 -22.96 -3.31 -20.64
C SER A 35 -22.34 -3.85 -21.93
N LYS A 36 -21.80 -2.98 -22.80
CA LYS A 36 -20.93 -3.38 -23.92
C LYS A 36 -19.65 -4.08 -23.45
N GLY A 37 -19.24 -3.86 -22.20
CA GLY A 37 -18.07 -4.48 -21.59
C GLY A 37 -18.34 -5.84 -20.92
N VAL A 38 -19.55 -6.11 -20.42
CA VAL A 38 -19.88 -7.40 -19.77
C VAL A 38 -20.43 -8.47 -20.73
N HIS A 39 -20.98 -8.09 -21.88
CA HIS A 39 -21.43 -9.03 -22.91
C HIS A 39 -20.33 -9.30 -23.94
N PRO A 40 -19.68 -10.48 -23.94
CA PRO A 40 -18.74 -10.85 -24.99
C PRO A 40 -19.54 -11.08 -26.27
N THR A 41 -19.29 -10.28 -27.31
CA THR A 41 -19.81 -10.59 -28.64
C THR A 41 -18.83 -11.58 -29.28
N GLU A 42 -19.20 -12.85 -29.27
CA GLU A 42 -18.42 -13.96 -29.80
C GLU A 42 -18.31 -13.94 -31.33
N ILE A 43 -17.46 -13.09 -31.94
CA ILE A 43 -17.11 -13.32 -33.35
C ILE A 43 -15.70 -12.80 -33.64
N GLY A 44 -14.77 -13.72 -33.94
CA GLY A 44 -13.58 -13.45 -34.72
C GLY A 44 -12.36 -12.94 -33.97
N HIS A 45 -11.22 -13.57 -34.24
CA HIS A 45 -9.89 -13.08 -33.89
C HIS A 45 -9.77 -11.57 -34.18
N ALA A 46 -9.38 -10.77 -33.18
CA ALA A 46 -9.17 -9.32 -33.25
C ALA A 46 -10.43 -8.41 -33.20
N SER A 47 -11.46 -8.76 -32.42
CA SER A 47 -12.54 -7.81 -32.11
C SER A 47 -12.05 -6.73 -31.13
N LEU A 48 -12.04 -5.47 -31.56
CA LEU A 48 -11.84 -4.29 -30.72
C LEU A 48 -12.98 -4.20 -29.69
N GLU A 49 -12.84 -4.94 -28.59
CA GLU A 49 -13.74 -4.86 -27.44
C GLU A 49 -13.68 -3.45 -26.84
N SER A 50 -14.82 -2.97 -26.33
CA SER A 50 -14.86 -1.80 -25.45
C SER A 50 -13.75 -1.94 -24.40
N GLY A 51 -12.84 -0.96 -24.30
CA GLY A 51 -11.66 -1.04 -23.41
C GLY A 51 -12.01 -1.36 -21.95
N GLY A 52 -13.25 -1.08 -21.53
CA GLY A 52 -13.79 -1.49 -20.24
C GLY A 52 -13.89 -3.00 -20.03
N SER A 53 -14.26 -3.80 -21.04
CA SER A 53 -14.32 -5.28 -20.92
C SER A 53 -12.94 -5.88 -20.68
N LEU A 54 -12.00 -5.44 -21.52
CA LEU A 54 -10.63 -5.91 -21.51
C LEU A 54 -9.97 -5.52 -20.18
N ALA A 55 -10.16 -4.27 -19.75
CA ALA A 55 -9.66 -3.77 -18.48
C ALA A 55 -10.27 -4.52 -17.28
N MET A 56 -11.59 -4.79 -17.27
CA MET A 56 -12.21 -5.53 -16.18
C MET A 56 -11.73 -6.98 -16.09
N ARG A 57 -11.60 -7.68 -17.21
CA ARG A 57 -11.06 -9.05 -17.23
C ARG A 57 -9.57 -9.09 -16.87
N ALA A 58 -8.79 -8.15 -17.38
CA ALA A 58 -7.38 -8.00 -17.05
C ALA A 58 -7.20 -7.67 -15.57
N LEU A 59 -7.95 -6.71 -15.03
CA LEU A 59 -7.94 -6.35 -13.60
C LEU A 59 -8.37 -7.53 -12.73
N GLY A 60 -9.42 -8.25 -13.12
CA GLY A 60 -9.90 -9.43 -12.40
C GLY A 60 -8.84 -10.54 -12.35
N ARG A 61 -8.33 -10.95 -13.53
CA ARG A 61 -7.29 -12.00 -13.62
C ARG A 61 -6.00 -11.57 -12.92
N ALA A 62 -5.54 -10.33 -13.14
CA ALA A 62 -4.32 -9.81 -12.52
C ALA A 62 -4.42 -9.75 -11.00
N THR A 63 -5.57 -9.34 -10.43
CA THR A 63 -5.74 -9.29 -8.97
C THR A 63 -5.68 -10.70 -8.38
N LEU A 64 -6.34 -11.67 -9.00
CA LEU A 64 -6.30 -13.07 -8.56
C LEU A 64 -4.88 -13.65 -8.63
N TYR A 65 -4.17 -13.42 -9.75
CA TYR A 65 -2.79 -13.90 -9.90
C TYR A 65 -1.81 -13.19 -8.96
N SER A 66 -1.94 -11.89 -8.74
CA SER A 66 -1.08 -11.14 -7.82
C SER A 66 -1.30 -11.57 -6.37
N VAL A 67 -2.56 -11.66 -5.92
CA VAL A 67 -2.86 -12.08 -4.54
C VAL A 67 -2.45 -13.54 -4.33
N SER A 68 -2.74 -14.43 -5.28
CA SER A 68 -2.34 -15.84 -5.20
C SER A 68 -0.82 -16.01 -5.24
N GLY A 69 -0.14 -15.36 -6.19
CA GLY A 69 1.31 -15.45 -6.36
C GLY A 69 2.07 -14.87 -5.17
N PHE A 70 1.65 -13.72 -4.65
CA PHE A 70 2.27 -13.12 -3.47
C PHE A 70 1.99 -13.94 -2.21
N ALA A 71 0.79 -14.51 -2.05
CA ALA A 71 0.47 -15.38 -0.92
C ALA A 71 1.33 -16.65 -0.95
N VAL A 72 1.47 -17.30 -2.13
CA VAL A 72 2.31 -18.49 -2.30
C VAL A 72 3.79 -18.15 -2.11
N PHE A 73 4.26 -17.00 -2.61
CA PHE A 73 5.63 -16.53 -2.40
C PHE A 73 5.94 -16.31 -0.92
N CYS A 74 5.08 -15.58 -0.22
CA CYS A 74 5.22 -15.32 1.21
C CYS A 74 5.16 -16.62 2.02
N PHE A 75 4.26 -17.54 1.66
CA PHE A 75 4.19 -18.87 2.26
C PHE A 75 5.44 -19.71 1.94
N GLY A 76 5.98 -19.61 0.73
CA GLY A 76 7.21 -20.28 0.31
C GLY A 76 8.42 -19.80 1.10
N VAL A 77 8.59 -18.47 1.27
CA VAL A 77 9.62 -17.89 2.12
C VAL A 77 9.47 -18.36 3.56
N TRP A 78 8.24 -18.40 4.09
CA TRP A 78 7.96 -18.92 5.42
C TRP A 78 8.33 -20.41 5.55
N LYS A 79 7.99 -21.23 4.56
CA LYS A 79 8.33 -22.66 4.51
C LYS A 79 9.83 -22.91 4.37
N LEU A 80 10.55 -22.10 3.60
CA LEU A 80 12.01 -22.18 3.45
C LEU A 80 12.75 -21.75 4.72
N MET A 81 12.20 -20.82 5.50
CA MET A 81 12.79 -20.40 6.78
C MET A 81 12.62 -21.41 7.92
N GLY A 82 11.79 -22.45 7.75
CA GLY A 82 11.60 -23.51 8.76
C GLY A 82 11.03 -22.99 10.10
N VAL A 83 10.33 -21.85 10.06
CA VAL A 83 9.85 -21.16 11.25
C VAL A 83 8.43 -21.61 11.59
N GLU A 84 8.25 -22.21 12.77
CA GLU A 84 6.93 -22.66 13.24
C GLU A 84 6.09 -21.53 13.88
N THR A 85 6.64 -20.33 14.09
CA THR A 85 5.94 -19.22 14.77
C THR A 85 6.39 -17.84 14.29
N MET A 86 5.45 -16.92 14.03
CA MET A 86 5.71 -15.53 13.61
C MET A 86 6.78 -14.81 14.45
N SER A 87 6.88 -15.11 15.74
CA SER A 87 7.89 -14.58 16.66
C SER A 87 9.31 -14.89 16.21
N GLN A 88 9.56 -16.13 15.79
CA GLN A 88 10.87 -16.60 15.33
C GLN A 88 11.22 -16.06 13.94
N PHE A 89 10.22 -15.77 13.10
CA PHE A 89 10.43 -15.13 11.80
C PHE A 89 10.92 -13.70 12.02
N ARG A 90 10.25 -12.95 12.92
CA ARG A 90 10.66 -11.61 13.31
C ARG A 90 12.07 -11.60 13.91
N GLU A 91 12.38 -12.56 14.78
CA GLU A 91 13.69 -12.65 15.45
C GLU A 91 14.82 -13.02 14.48
N LYS A 92 14.60 -14.00 13.60
CA LYS A 92 15.57 -14.36 12.55
C LYS A 92 15.75 -13.21 11.55
N MET A 93 14.67 -12.63 11.03
CA MET A 93 14.74 -11.48 10.11
C MET A 93 15.41 -10.27 10.77
N GLY A 94 15.12 -10.00 12.04
CA GLY A 94 15.76 -8.94 12.81
C GLY A 94 17.25 -9.17 13.08
N LYS A 95 17.73 -10.42 13.01
CA LYS A 95 19.14 -10.77 13.14
C LYS A 95 19.87 -10.81 11.78
N THR A 96 19.16 -11.12 10.69
CA THR A 96 19.67 -11.07 9.32
C THR A 96 19.75 -9.64 8.78
N LEU A 97 18.88 -8.76 9.25
CA LEU A 97 19.02 -7.32 9.06
C LEU A 97 20.14 -6.85 9.99
N PRO A 98 21.25 -6.27 9.46
CA PRO A 98 22.29 -5.72 10.32
C PRO A 98 21.64 -4.70 11.26
N SER A 99 21.81 -4.91 12.56
CA SER A 99 21.29 -4.00 13.58
C SER A 99 21.74 -2.59 13.21
N VAL A 100 20.80 -1.72 12.84
CA VAL A 100 21.10 -0.31 12.62
C VAL A 100 21.72 0.18 13.92
N PRO A 101 22.99 0.59 13.93
CA PRO A 101 23.62 1.08 15.13
C PRO A 101 22.80 2.29 15.59
N ARG A 102 22.24 2.21 16.80
CA ARG A 102 21.73 3.40 17.46
C ARG A 102 22.91 4.36 17.59
N ASN A 103 22.73 5.52 16.98
CA ASN A 103 23.74 6.55 16.88
C ASN A 103 23.91 7.23 18.25
N ASP A 104 24.69 6.59 19.12
CA ASP A 104 25.25 7.17 20.35
C ASP A 104 26.70 7.62 20.01
N PRO A 105 27.03 8.93 19.90
CA PRO A 105 26.24 10.13 20.19
C PRO A 105 25.46 10.70 18.99
N PRO A 106 24.32 11.40 19.22
CA PRO A 106 23.43 11.95 18.19
C PRO A 106 24.10 13.06 17.37
N GLN A 107 24.41 12.78 16.10
CA GLN A 107 24.96 13.80 15.18
C GLN A 107 23.86 14.51 14.37
N SER A 108 22.58 14.11 14.53
CA SER A 108 21.42 14.78 13.93
C SER A 108 20.15 14.54 14.76
N ARG A 109 19.30 15.57 14.94
CA ARG A 109 17.96 15.45 15.58
C ARG A 109 17.02 14.64 14.67
N THR A 110 17.09 13.32 14.73
CA THR A 110 16.08 12.45 14.10
C THR A 110 14.97 12.03 15.08
N GLU A 111 15.06 12.46 16.33
CA GLU A 111 14.09 12.23 17.40
C GLU A 111 13.10 13.40 17.53
N PHE A 112 12.33 13.66 16.47
CA PHE A 112 11.19 14.56 16.59
C PHE A 112 10.11 13.88 17.44
N SER A 113 9.63 14.57 18.47
CA SER A 113 8.56 14.09 19.37
C SER A 113 7.24 13.82 18.63
N GLY A 114 7.08 14.40 17.44
CA GLY A 114 6.03 14.11 16.49
C GLY A 114 6.01 15.12 15.34
N ILE A 115 4.98 15.05 14.50
CA ILE A 115 4.81 15.96 13.36
C ILE A 115 4.79 17.43 13.80
N ARG A 116 4.25 17.73 14.98
CA ARG A 116 4.27 19.09 15.57
C ARG A 116 5.68 19.61 15.80
N ASP A 117 6.56 18.77 16.32
CA ASP A 117 7.94 19.12 16.64
C ASP A 117 8.77 19.29 15.36
N LEU A 118 8.52 18.45 14.35
CA LEU A 118 9.06 18.64 13.00
C LEU A 118 8.62 19.98 12.40
N LEU A 119 7.32 20.26 12.42
CA LEU A 119 6.78 21.49 11.83
C LEU A 119 7.30 22.74 12.56
N GLN A 120 7.43 22.69 13.89
CA GLN A 120 8.01 23.77 14.67
C GLN A 120 9.47 24.03 14.29
N TYR A 121 10.26 22.97 14.12
CA TYR A 121 11.64 23.07 13.67
C TYR A 121 11.76 23.71 12.28
N LEU A 122 10.93 23.30 11.31
CA LEU A 122 10.92 23.91 9.97
C LEU A 122 10.51 25.39 9.99
N ILE A 123 9.53 25.76 10.83
CA ILE A 123 9.09 27.14 10.99
C ILE A 123 10.22 28.00 11.56
N ASP A 124 10.90 27.52 12.61
CA ASP A 124 11.99 28.26 13.24
C ASP A 124 13.18 28.43 12.28
N GLU A 125 13.50 27.42 11.46
CA GLU A 125 14.58 27.48 10.47
C GLU A 125 14.29 28.51 9.35
N ASP A 126 13.04 28.57 8.88
CA ASP A 126 12.61 29.56 7.87
C ASP A 126 12.63 30.99 8.44
N GLN A 127 12.18 31.18 9.67
CA GLN A 127 12.26 32.47 10.36
C GLN A 127 13.69 32.93 10.58
N ASN A 128 14.60 32.02 10.95
CA ASN A 128 16.00 32.35 11.13
C ASN A 128 16.66 32.74 9.80
N LYS A 129 16.37 32.03 8.69
CA LYS A 129 16.83 32.39 7.35
C LYS A 129 16.27 33.75 6.88
N ALA A 130 15.00 34.03 7.16
CA ALA A 130 14.40 35.33 6.84
C ALA A 130 15.03 36.46 7.67
N ARG A 131 15.36 36.24 8.95
CA ARG A 131 16.04 37.22 9.81
C ARG A 131 17.50 37.46 9.39
N ALA A 132 18.22 36.40 9.00
CA ALA A 132 19.58 36.50 8.47
C ALA A 132 19.62 37.27 7.14
N ARG A 133 18.60 37.12 6.29
CA ARG A 133 18.48 37.91 5.04
C ARG A 133 18.16 39.39 5.28
N ASN A 134 17.53 39.72 6.40
CA ASN A 134 17.08 41.08 6.74
C ASN A 134 18.01 41.80 7.74
N SER A 135 19.09 41.15 8.21
CA SER A 135 20.14 41.81 8.98
C SER A 135 21.19 42.33 7.99
N PRO A 136 21.32 43.65 7.78
CA PRO A 136 22.43 44.19 7.02
C PRO A 136 23.74 43.88 7.74
N ASP A 137 24.72 43.47 6.95
CA ASP A 137 26.14 43.29 7.27
C ASP A 137 26.63 44.41 8.21
N ASP A 138 26.83 44.11 9.49
CA ASP A 138 27.46 45.01 10.47
C ASP A 138 28.93 44.60 10.56
N SER A 139 29.71 45.13 9.63
CA SER A 139 31.18 45.16 9.62
C SER A 139 31.66 46.57 9.96
#